data_AF-A0A838QFY6-F1
#
_entry.id   AF-A0A838QFY6-F1
#
_cell.length_a   1.000
_cell.length_b   1.000
_cell.length_c   1.000
_cell.angle_alpha   90.00
_cell.angle_beta   90.00
_cell.angle_gamma   90.00
#
_symmetry.space_group_name_H-M   'P 1'
#
loop_
_entity.id
_entity.type
_entity.pdbx_description
1 polymer ?
#
loop_
_entity_poly.entity_id
_entity_poly.type
_entity_poly.pdbx_seq_one_letter_code
_entity_poly.pdbx_strand_id
1 'polypeptide(L)'
;MSKQILRCAVLLAAASLTGCKLDLENPNSPTEGQVTTSPDGVIALATGLQGRYATSFGNFAYMAGLVTDEFASVSAALISISDAEQGSVPPNTAIADNVFNSIYRTVRTADDLLTGAQALSGSIDAGTRSG
;
A
#
# COMPACT_ATOMS: atom_id res chain seq x y z
N MET A 1 48.29 23.01 -34.20
CA MET A 1 48.04 22.69 -32.78
C MET A 1 46.54 22.65 -32.46
N SER A 2 45.73 21.85 -33.19
CA SER A 2 44.24 21.94 -33.12
C SER A 2 43.54 20.58 -33.00
N LYS A 3 44.03 19.51 -33.66
CA LYS A 3 43.34 18.21 -33.69
C LYS A 3 43.44 17.39 -32.39
N GLN A 4 44.51 17.54 -31.61
CA GLN A 4 44.66 16.79 -30.34
C GLN A 4 43.83 17.38 -29.20
N ILE A 5 43.72 18.71 -29.12
CA ILE A 5 42.86 19.39 -28.13
C ILE A 5 41.39 19.02 -28.38
N LEU A 6 40.97 18.98 -29.65
CA LEU A 6 39.62 18.57 -30.03
C LEU A 6 39.32 17.10 -29.65
N ARG A 7 40.29 16.20 -29.83
CA ARG A 7 40.16 14.78 -29.44
C ARG A 7 40.07 14.61 -27.91
N CYS A 8 40.87 15.35 -27.15
CA CYS A 8 40.78 15.33 -25.69
C CYS A 8 39.45 15.89 -25.17
N ALA A 9 38.94 16.96 -25.78
CA ALA A 9 37.65 17.54 -25.41
C ALA A 9 36.48 16.57 -25.70
N VAL A 10 36.51 15.85 -26.82
CA VAL A 10 35.50 14.84 -27.15
C VAL A 10 35.56 13.64 -26.20
N LEU A 11 36.76 13.19 -25.80
CA LEU A 11 36.91 12.10 -24.83
C LEU A 11 36.41 12.50 -23.44
N LEU A 12 36.65 13.74 -23.00
CA LEU A 12 36.16 14.24 -21.72
C LEU A 12 34.63 14.37 -21.71
N ALA A 13 34.03 14.81 -22.82
CA ALA A 13 32.57 14.90 -22.98
C ALA A 13 31.90 13.53 -23.11
N ALA A 14 32.59 12.52 -23.66
CA ALA A 14 32.10 11.15 -23.70
C ALA A 14 32.13 10.49 -22.30
N ALA A 15 33.13 10.82 -21.47
CA ALA A 15 33.25 10.31 -20.11
C ALA A 15 32.21 10.90 -19.13
N SER A 16 31.70 12.11 -19.39
CA SER A 16 30.62 12.70 -18.57
C SER A 16 29.24 12.08 -18.82
N LEU A 17 29.08 11.29 -19.89
CA LEU A 17 27.83 10.56 -20.21
C LEU A 17 27.74 9.20 -19.50
N THR A 18 28.81 8.70 -18.90
CA THR A 18 28.83 7.43 -18.14
C THR A 18 28.63 7.63 -16.63
N GLY A 19 27.95 8.69 -16.22
CA GLY A 19 27.63 8.93 -14.82
C GLY A 19 26.84 7.75 -14.22
N CYS A 20 27.23 7.32 -13.01
CA CYS A 20 26.47 6.30 -12.28
C CYS A 20 25.02 6.76 -12.11
N LYS A 21 24.05 5.89 -12.45
CA LYS A 21 22.65 6.13 -12.13
C LYS A 21 22.52 6.29 -10.62
N LEU A 22 22.05 7.46 -10.18
CA LEU A 22 21.76 7.77 -8.78
C LEU A 22 20.29 7.52 -8.43
N ASP A 23 19.55 6.81 -9.29
CA ASP A 23 18.25 6.25 -8.92
C ASP A 23 18.49 5.02 -8.05
N LEU A 24 18.53 5.24 -6.74
CA LEU A 24 18.57 4.18 -5.75
C LEU A 24 17.15 3.70 -5.50
N GLU A 25 16.84 2.50 -5.96
CA GLU A 25 15.58 1.83 -5.66
C GLU A 25 15.52 1.50 -4.16
N ASN A 26 14.47 1.91 -3.44
CA ASN A 26 14.28 1.52 -2.05
C ASN A 26 13.66 0.11 -2.02
N PRO A 27 14.40 -0.93 -1.59
CA PRO A 27 13.86 -2.29 -1.56
C PRO A 27 12.69 -2.45 -0.59
N ASN A 28 12.50 -1.52 0.36
CA ASN A 28 11.40 -1.54 1.34
C ASN A 28 10.17 -0.72 0.89
N SER A 29 10.18 -0.14 -0.32
CA SER A 29 9.08 0.67 -0.83
C SER A 29 8.85 0.38 -2.31
N PRO A 30 8.45 -0.85 -2.66
CA PRO A 30 8.18 -1.20 -4.04
C PRO A 30 7.03 -0.34 -4.60
N THR A 31 7.13 -0.02 -5.87
CA THR A 31 6.06 0.62 -6.64
C THR A 31 4.93 -0.37 -6.91
N GLU A 32 3.75 0.17 -7.21
CA GLU A 32 2.57 -0.63 -7.58
C GLU A 32 2.84 -1.59 -8.75
N GLY A 33 3.55 -1.10 -9.78
CA GLY A 33 3.94 -1.92 -10.93
C GLY A 33 4.83 -3.10 -10.53
N GLN A 34 5.76 -2.92 -9.58
CA GLN A 34 6.66 -3.99 -9.14
C GLN A 34 5.91 -5.13 -8.42
N VAL A 35 4.84 -4.80 -7.69
CA VAL A 35 4.04 -5.79 -6.93
C VAL A 35 2.89 -6.41 -7.72
N THR A 36 2.55 -5.86 -8.89
CA THR A 36 1.43 -6.36 -9.72
C THR A 36 1.86 -7.07 -11.01
N THR A 37 3.13 -6.97 -11.41
CA THR A 37 3.62 -7.48 -12.71
C THR A 37 4.49 -8.74 -12.62
N SER A 38 4.75 -9.25 -11.43
CA SER A 38 5.46 -10.52 -11.22
C SER A 38 4.68 -11.48 -10.33
N PRO A 39 4.76 -12.81 -10.55
CA PRO A 39 4.08 -13.78 -9.69
C PRO A 39 4.45 -13.63 -8.21
N ASP A 40 5.74 -13.49 -7.91
CA ASP A 40 6.23 -13.31 -6.54
C ASP A 40 5.72 -11.99 -5.92
N GLY A 41 5.67 -10.91 -6.72
CA GLY A 41 5.10 -9.63 -6.30
C GLY A 41 3.63 -9.73 -5.93
N VAL A 42 2.83 -10.41 -6.76
CA VAL A 42 1.39 -10.61 -6.52
C VAL A 42 1.15 -11.49 -5.29
N ILE A 43 1.94 -12.55 -5.09
CA ILE A 43 1.86 -13.40 -3.90
C ILE A 43 2.26 -12.63 -2.64
N ALA A 44 3.30 -11.79 -2.72
CA ALA A 44 3.72 -10.93 -1.61
C ALA A 44 2.64 -9.89 -1.28
N LEU A 45 2.00 -9.30 -2.30
CA LEU A 45 0.89 -8.36 -2.15
C LEU A 45 -0.30 -9.04 -1.47
N ALA A 46 -0.66 -10.26 -1.87
CA ALA A 46 -1.73 -11.03 -1.24
C ALA A 46 -1.45 -11.30 0.25
N THR A 47 -0.24 -11.71 0.59
CA THR A 47 0.19 -11.93 1.99
C THR A 47 0.14 -10.63 2.79
N GLY A 48 0.60 -9.53 2.21
CA GLY A 48 0.54 -8.20 2.83
C GLY A 48 -0.90 -7.72 3.05
N LEU A 49 -1.79 -7.98 2.10
CA LEU A 49 -3.22 -7.66 2.22
C LEU A 49 -3.87 -8.44 3.37
N GLN A 50 -3.57 -9.73 3.52
CA GLN A 50 -4.06 -10.54 4.64
C GLN A 50 -3.59 -9.97 6.00
N GLY A 51 -2.30 -9.64 6.12
CA GLY A 51 -1.76 -9.01 7.33
C GLY A 51 -2.40 -7.65 7.64
N ARG A 52 -2.62 -6.83 6.60
CA ARG A 52 -3.30 -5.54 6.72
C ARG A 52 -4.75 -5.71 7.18
N TYR A 53 -5.47 -6.67 6.60
CA TYR A 53 -6.84 -6.99 7.00
C TYR A 53 -6.89 -7.42 8.47
N ALA A 54 -6.01 -8.34 8.88
CA ALA A 54 -5.95 -8.84 10.25
C ALA A 54 -5.71 -7.72 11.28
N THR A 55 -4.76 -6.81 11.00
CA THR A 55 -4.46 -5.66 11.87
C THR A 55 -5.55 -4.60 11.88
N SER A 56 -6.34 -4.51 10.81
CA SER A 56 -7.46 -3.58 10.71
C SER A 56 -8.77 -4.16 11.25
N PHE A 57 -8.80 -5.44 11.66
CA PHE A 57 -10.03 -6.14 12.07
C PHE A 57 -10.86 -5.35 13.10
N GLY A 58 -10.21 -4.74 14.09
CA GLY A 58 -10.87 -3.93 15.11
C GLY A 58 -11.72 -2.78 14.55
N ASN A 59 -11.26 -2.13 13.47
CA ASN A 59 -12.01 -1.07 12.82
C ASN A 59 -13.28 -1.60 12.11
N PHE A 60 -13.23 -2.82 11.56
CA PHE A 60 -14.40 -3.45 10.94
C PHE A 60 -15.40 -3.92 12.01
N ALA A 61 -14.90 -4.55 13.08
CA ALA A 61 -15.72 -5.03 14.18
C ALA A 61 -16.41 -3.88 14.93
N TYR A 62 -15.70 -2.76 15.12
CA TYR A 62 -16.23 -1.58 15.82
C TYR A 62 -17.53 -1.07 15.20
N MET A 63 -17.62 -0.97 13.87
CA MET A 63 -18.85 -0.52 13.20
C MET A 63 -20.04 -1.44 13.45
N ALA A 64 -19.82 -2.76 13.47
CA ALA A 64 -20.88 -3.72 13.75
C ALA A 64 -21.38 -3.54 15.18
N GLY A 65 -20.48 -3.49 16.17
CA GLY A 65 -20.87 -3.32 17.56
C GLY A 65 -21.45 -1.94 17.89
N LEU A 66 -21.03 -0.89 17.17
CA LEU A 66 -21.62 0.44 17.27
C LEU A 66 -23.09 0.44 16.82
N VAL A 67 -23.41 -0.22 15.71
CA VAL A 67 -24.78 -0.29 15.18
C VAL A 67 -25.68 -1.18 16.04
N THR A 68 -25.12 -2.24 16.64
CA THR A 68 -25.89 -3.16 17.49
C THR A 68 -25.97 -2.73 18.96
N ASP A 69 -25.30 -1.64 19.35
CA ASP A 69 -25.21 -1.18 20.75
C ASP A 69 -24.57 -2.25 21.69
N GLU A 70 -23.63 -3.04 21.14
CA GLU A 70 -22.93 -4.11 21.87
C GLU A 70 -21.58 -3.65 22.44
N PHE A 71 -21.13 -2.45 22.08
CA PHE A 71 -19.96 -1.80 22.67
C PHE A 71 -20.38 -0.63 23.55
N ALA A 72 -19.77 -0.53 24.73
CA ALA A 72 -19.91 0.60 25.63
C ALA A 72 -18.54 0.98 26.20
N SER A 73 -17.98 2.05 25.69
CA SER A 73 -16.80 2.72 26.22
C SER A 73 -17.17 3.52 27.46
N VAL A 74 -17.01 2.89 28.62
CA VAL A 74 -17.18 3.53 29.94
C VAL A 74 -15.95 4.34 30.39
N SER A 75 -14.93 4.47 29.54
CA SER A 75 -13.67 5.12 29.89
C SER A 75 -13.66 6.60 29.55
N ALA A 76 -13.30 7.44 30.54
CA ALA A 76 -13.07 8.88 30.34
C ALA A 76 -11.87 9.18 29.42
N ALA A 77 -11.01 8.20 29.11
CA ALA A 77 -9.88 8.38 28.20
C ALA A 77 -10.27 8.29 26.72
N LEU A 78 -11.49 7.81 26.40
CA LEU A 78 -11.94 7.51 25.05
C LEU A 78 -13.17 8.36 24.68
N ILE A 79 -13.06 9.67 24.86
CA ILE A 79 -14.18 10.61 24.66
C ILE A 79 -14.78 10.49 23.25
N SER A 80 -13.95 10.42 22.21
CA SER A 80 -14.44 10.32 20.83
C SER A 80 -15.18 9.01 20.52
N ILE A 81 -14.87 7.92 21.24
CA ILE A 81 -15.57 6.63 21.12
C ILE A 81 -16.89 6.71 21.89
N SER A 82 -16.85 7.25 23.11
CA SER A 82 -18.04 7.49 23.93
C SER A 82 -19.06 8.39 23.21
N ASP A 83 -18.60 9.46 22.57
CA ASP A 83 -19.46 10.34 21.76
C ASP A 83 -20.08 9.55 20.59
N ALA A 84 -19.28 8.72 19.89
CA ALA A 84 -19.73 7.94 18.75
C ALA A 84 -20.81 6.92 19.13
N GLU A 85 -20.64 6.23 20.25
CA GLU A 85 -21.62 5.28 20.82
C GLU A 85 -22.92 5.99 21.24
N GLN A 86 -22.85 7.26 21.60
CA GLN A 86 -24.03 8.11 21.87
C GLN A 86 -24.63 8.73 20.58
N GLY A 87 -24.13 8.34 19.40
CA GLY A 87 -24.63 8.80 18.11
C GLY A 87 -24.02 10.11 17.60
N SER A 88 -22.98 10.62 18.25
CA SER A 88 -22.25 11.83 17.83
C SER A 88 -20.85 11.45 17.34
N VAL A 89 -20.60 11.59 16.03
CA VAL A 89 -19.27 11.29 15.45
C VAL A 89 -18.60 12.60 15.02
N PRO A 90 -17.72 13.20 15.85
CA PRO A 90 -17.06 14.44 15.50
C PRO A 90 -16.10 14.25 14.31
N PRO A 91 -16.04 15.21 13.38
CA PRO A 91 -15.09 15.14 12.26
C PRO A 91 -13.64 15.23 12.77
N ASN A 92 -12.70 14.70 11.97
CA ASN A 92 -11.26 14.67 12.28
C ASN A 92 -10.90 13.90 13.56
N THR A 93 -11.71 12.91 13.91
CA THR A 93 -11.40 11.98 15.00
C THR A 93 -10.86 10.69 14.42
N ALA A 94 -9.91 10.09 15.13
CA ALA A 94 -9.33 8.80 14.72
C ALA A 94 -10.40 7.71 14.55
N ILE A 95 -11.49 7.75 15.32
CA ILE A 95 -12.60 6.79 15.21
C ILE A 95 -13.38 6.97 13.90
N ALA A 96 -13.63 8.21 13.48
CA ALA A 96 -14.26 8.49 12.20
C ALA A 96 -13.32 8.12 11.04
N ASP A 97 -12.05 8.56 11.10
CA ASP A 97 -11.14 8.44 9.97
C ASP A 97 -10.61 7.02 9.78
N ASN A 98 -10.22 6.33 10.86
CA ASN A 98 -9.54 5.03 10.75
C ASN A 98 -10.45 3.94 10.21
N VAL A 99 -11.74 3.95 10.55
CA VAL A 99 -12.71 2.98 10.05
C VAL A 99 -12.75 3.02 8.52
N PHE A 100 -13.07 4.19 7.96
CA PHE A 100 -13.18 4.33 6.52
C PHE A 100 -11.82 4.15 5.83
N ASN A 101 -10.75 4.75 6.36
CA ASN A 101 -9.42 4.64 5.76
C ASN A 101 -8.90 3.19 5.73
N SER A 102 -9.16 2.41 6.78
CA SER A 102 -8.79 0.99 6.79
C SER A 102 -9.55 0.20 5.74
N ILE A 103 -10.87 0.41 5.62
CA ILE A 103 -11.71 -0.28 4.63
C ILE A 103 -11.27 0.10 3.21
N TYR A 104 -11.23 1.39 2.86
CA TYR A 104 -10.90 1.83 1.51
C TYR A 104 -9.51 1.41 1.05
N ARG A 105 -8.51 1.45 1.94
CA ARG A 105 -7.16 0.96 1.61
C ARG A 105 -7.15 -0.55 1.38
N THR A 106 -7.90 -1.32 2.16
CA THR A 106 -7.99 -2.78 2.00
C THR A 106 -8.65 -3.13 0.67
N VAL A 107 -9.78 -2.49 0.35
CA VAL A 107 -10.51 -2.71 -0.91
C VAL A 107 -9.65 -2.33 -2.10
N ARG A 108 -9.03 -1.15 -2.11
CA ARG A 108 -8.16 -0.72 -3.20
C ARG A 108 -7.00 -1.69 -3.44
N THR A 109 -6.31 -2.12 -2.38
CA THR A 109 -5.24 -3.11 -2.51
C THR A 109 -5.74 -4.47 -2.99
N ALA A 110 -6.97 -4.86 -2.65
CA ALA A 110 -7.60 -6.06 -3.19
C ALA A 110 -7.90 -5.93 -4.70
N ASP A 111 -8.35 -4.76 -5.15
CA ASP A 111 -8.60 -4.48 -6.57
C ASP A 111 -7.29 -4.52 -7.39
N ASP A 112 -6.21 -3.94 -6.86
CA ASP A 112 -4.87 -3.99 -7.46
C ASP A 112 -4.38 -5.45 -7.57
N LEU A 113 -4.59 -6.24 -6.50
CA LEU A 113 -4.24 -7.66 -6.45
C LEU A 113 -5.01 -8.47 -7.48
N LEU A 114 -6.33 -8.28 -7.58
CA LEU A 114 -7.20 -8.97 -8.54
C LEU A 114 -6.76 -8.67 -9.97
N THR A 115 -6.47 -7.40 -10.26
CA THR A 115 -6.01 -6.95 -11.58
C THR A 115 -4.66 -7.59 -11.94
N GLY A 116 -3.68 -7.55 -11.03
CA GLY A 116 -2.37 -8.18 -11.23
C GLY A 116 -2.44 -9.69 -11.41
N ALA A 117 -3.21 -10.37 -10.55
CA ALA A 117 -3.41 -11.83 -10.64
C ALA A 117 -4.07 -12.24 -11.96
N GLN A 118 -5.03 -11.46 -12.47
CA GLN A 118 -5.67 -11.71 -13.76
C GLN A 118 -4.69 -11.51 -14.93
N ALA A 119 -3.90 -10.44 -14.91
CA ALA A 119 -2.86 -10.17 -15.91
C ALA A 119 -1.80 -11.28 -15.99
N LEU A 120 -1.51 -11.93 -14.85
CA LEU A 120 -0.54 -13.01 -14.71
C LEU A 120 -1.16 -14.42 -14.73
N SER A 121 -2.38 -14.55 -15.26
CA SER A 121 -3.09 -15.84 -15.30
C SER A 121 -2.37 -16.96 -16.09
N GLY A 122 -1.41 -16.63 -16.95
CA GLY A 122 -0.58 -17.63 -17.63
C GLY A 122 0.63 -18.12 -16.80
N SER A 123 1.01 -17.39 -15.75
CA SER A 123 2.24 -17.61 -14.97
C SER A 123 1.99 -17.97 -13.50
N ILE A 124 0.73 -17.90 -13.04
CA ILE A 124 0.30 -18.30 -11.71
C ILE A 124 -0.61 -19.52 -11.83
N ASP A 125 -0.34 -20.58 -11.08
CA ASP A 125 -1.18 -21.77 -11.03
C ASP A 125 -2.63 -21.41 -10.62
N ALA A 126 -3.60 -22.16 -11.15
CA ALA A 126 -5.01 -21.92 -10.91
C ALA A 126 -5.37 -21.98 -9.42
N GLY A 127 -4.74 -22.88 -8.64
CA GLY A 127 -4.96 -22.97 -7.20
C GLY A 127 -4.52 -21.70 -6.48
N THR A 128 -3.31 -21.23 -6.75
CA THR A 128 -2.76 -19.98 -6.17
C THR A 128 -3.58 -18.75 -6.55
N ARG A 129 -4.18 -18.72 -7.74
CA ARG A 129 -5.03 -17.60 -8.19
C ARG A 129 -6.40 -17.54 -7.51
N SER A 130 -6.90 -18.67 -7.03
CA SER A 130 -8.22 -18.76 -6.38
C SER A 130 -8.21 -18.42 -4.89
N GLY A 131 -7.02 -18.27 -4.30
CA GLY A 131 -6.81 -17.99 -2.88
C GLY A 131 -6.86 -16.51 -2.51
#